data_AF-A0AAU7JD98-F1
#
_entry.id   AF-A0AAU7JD98-F1
#
_cell.length_a   1.000
_cell.length_b   1.000
_cell.length_c   1.000
_cell.angle_alpha   90.00
_cell.angle_beta   90.00
_cell.angle_gamma   90.00
#
_symmetry.space_group_name_H-M   'P 1'
#
loop_
_entity.id
_entity.type
_entity.pdbx_description
1 polymer ?
#
loop_
_entity_poly.entity_id
_entity_poly.type
_entity_poly.pdbx_seq_one_letter_code
_entity_poly.pdbx_strand_id
1 'polypeptide(L)'
;MSDWYTYAEAAKALGISTEAARQRAARFGWRRQLGNDGKARVQVPEEAIGSDRPVKRPDERPMSAPDDRTVDRPDDRAALTAHIETLKAEVARLDALAAEHRADLRQERSRADQAMAELAKMAERLLELERRRARPWWRRLAG
;
A
#
# COMPACT_ATOMS: atom_id res chain seq x y z
N MET A 1 -33.83 -41.84 10.75
CA MET A 1 -32.51 -42.51 10.57
C MET A 1 -31.48 -41.43 10.24
N SER A 2 -30.17 -41.72 10.22
CA SER A 2 -29.15 -40.69 9.94
C SER A 2 -28.35 -41.06 8.71
N ASP A 3 -28.57 -40.33 7.63
CA ASP A 3 -27.95 -40.57 6.33
C ASP A 3 -26.63 -39.82 6.17
N TRP A 4 -25.74 -40.35 5.33
CA TRP A 4 -24.43 -39.79 5.03
C TRP A 4 -24.48 -38.95 3.76
N TYR A 5 -24.18 -37.66 3.88
CA TYR A 5 -24.20 -36.72 2.78
C TYR A 5 -22.83 -36.08 2.58
N THR A 6 -22.43 -35.80 1.35
CA THR A 6 -21.35 -34.84 1.11
C THR A 6 -21.78 -33.44 1.59
N TYR A 7 -20.84 -32.53 1.84
CA TYR A 7 -21.20 -31.16 2.25
C TYR A 7 -22.14 -30.44 1.26
N ALA A 8 -22.01 -30.73 -0.05
CA ALA A 8 -22.87 -30.16 -1.07
C ALA A 8 -24.30 -30.75 -1.02
N GLU A 9 -24.43 -32.06 -0.80
CA GLU A 9 -25.73 -32.71 -0.66
C GLU A 9 -26.39 -32.35 0.67
N ALA A 10 -25.63 -32.26 1.76
CA ALA A 10 -26.09 -31.78 3.05
C ALA A 10 -26.62 -30.34 2.96
N ALA A 11 -25.90 -29.47 2.23
CA ALA A 11 -26.33 -28.10 1.99
C ALA A 11 -27.67 -28.04 1.23
N LYS A 12 -27.83 -28.89 0.21
CA LYS A 12 -29.08 -29.00 -0.55
C LYS A 12 -30.23 -29.54 0.30
N ALA A 13 -29.98 -30.57 1.11
CA ALA A 13 -30.98 -31.15 2.02
C ALA A 13 -31.41 -30.16 3.13
N LEU A 14 -30.48 -29.31 3.58
CA LEU A 14 -30.71 -28.32 4.64
C LEU A 14 -31.16 -26.95 4.13
N GLY A 15 -31.16 -26.71 2.81
CA GLY A 15 -31.51 -25.42 2.20
C GLY A 15 -30.52 -24.28 2.51
N ILE A 16 -29.24 -24.59 2.77
CA ILE A 16 -28.20 -23.62 3.15
C ILE A 16 -27.01 -23.66 2.18
N SER A 17 -26.06 -22.74 2.33
CA SER A 17 -24.81 -22.79 1.55
C SER A 17 -23.91 -23.95 2.00
N THR A 18 -23.02 -24.41 1.12
CA THR A 18 -22.07 -25.49 1.41
C THR A 18 -21.14 -25.15 2.59
N GLU A 19 -20.70 -23.90 2.69
CA GLU A 19 -19.85 -23.45 3.81
C GLU A 19 -20.65 -23.38 5.12
N ALA A 20 -21.91 -22.96 5.07
CA ALA A 20 -22.80 -22.99 6.24
C ALA A 20 -23.06 -24.44 6.71
N ALA A 21 -23.18 -25.40 5.80
CA ALA A 21 -23.29 -26.81 6.14
C ALA A 21 -22.01 -27.35 6.80
N ARG A 22 -20.84 -26.91 6.34
CA ARG A 22 -19.55 -27.25 6.94
C ARG A 22 -19.40 -26.70 8.35
N GLN A 23 -19.75 -25.43 8.55
CA GLN A 23 -19.72 -24.77 9.85
C GLN A 23 -20.73 -25.41 10.82
N ARG A 24 -21.93 -25.75 10.34
CA ARG A 24 -22.97 -26.43 11.14
C ARG A 24 -22.52 -27.82 11.57
N ALA A 25 -21.94 -28.61 10.67
CA ALA A 25 -21.36 -29.90 11.00
C ALA A 25 -20.24 -29.80 12.05
N ALA A 26 -19.37 -28.78 11.96
CA ALA A 26 -18.32 -28.54 12.94
C ALA A 26 -18.89 -28.11 14.31
N ARG A 27 -19.87 -27.21 14.32
CA ARG A 27 -20.50 -26.69 15.54
C ARG A 27 -21.27 -27.76 16.31
N PHE A 28 -21.98 -28.63 15.60
CA PHE A 28 -22.78 -29.71 16.21
C PHE A 28 -22.03 -31.05 16.28
N GLY A 29 -20.74 -31.08 15.92
CA GLY A 29 -19.91 -32.28 16.02
C GLY A 29 -20.44 -33.46 15.21
N TRP A 30 -21.08 -33.22 14.07
CA TRP A 30 -21.61 -34.29 13.21
C TRP A 30 -20.49 -35.20 12.73
N ARG A 31 -20.74 -36.52 12.73
CA ARG A 31 -19.71 -37.51 12.37
C ARG A 31 -19.24 -37.28 10.94
N ARG A 32 -17.92 -37.22 10.76
CA ARG A 32 -17.26 -37.02 9.47
C ARG A 32 -16.52 -38.28 9.07
N GLN A 33 -16.65 -38.68 7.82
CA GLN A 33 -15.93 -39.80 7.24
C GLN A 33 -15.45 -39.43 5.84
N LEU A 34 -14.25 -39.89 5.48
CA LEU A 34 -13.78 -39.78 4.10
C LEU A 34 -14.44 -40.90 3.28
N GLY A 35 -15.17 -40.52 2.23
CA GLY A 35 -15.75 -41.48 1.29
C GLY A 35 -14.67 -42.09 0.38
N ASN A 36 -14.98 -43.24 -0.21
CA ASN A 36 -14.10 -43.93 -1.17
C ASN A 36 -13.89 -43.12 -2.47
N ASP A 37 -14.68 -42.07 -2.67
CA ASP A 37 -14.59 -41.07 -3.73
C ASP A 37 -13.64 -39.89 -3.39
N GLY A 38 -12.95 -39.96 -2.24
CA GLY A 38 -12.07 -38.90 -1.74
C GLY A 38 -12.80 -37.68 -1.19
N LYS A 39 -14.15 -37.69 -1.15
CA LYS A 39 -14.95 -36.58 -0.64
C LYS A 39 -15.33 -36.79 0.81
N ALA A 40 -15.27 -35.72 1.60
CA ALA A 40 -15.72 -35.76 2.98
C ALA A 40 -17.25 -35.86 3.05
N ARG A 41 -17.74 -36.88 3.74
CA ARG A 41 -19.17 -37.10 4.04
C ARG A 41 -19.43 -36.86 5.51
N VAL A 42 -20.59 -36.29 5.79
CA VAL A 42 -21.07 -35.97 7.12
C VAL A 42 -22.40 -36.67 7.34
N GLN A 43 -22.52 -37.30 8.51
CA GLN A 43 -23.77 -37.88 8.94
C GLN A 43 -24.72 -36.77 9.41
N VAL A 44 -25.76 -36.50 8.62
CA VAL A 44 -26.75 -35.46 8.92
C VAL A 44 -27.95 -36.12 9.59
N PRO A 45 -28.30 -35.76 10.84
CA PRO A 45 -29.52 -36.25 11.48
C PRO A 45 -30.77 -35.76 10.72
N GLU A 46 -31.77 -36.62 10.52
CA GLU A 46 -33.05 -36.24 9.89
C GLU A 46 -33.73 -35.06 10.60
N GLU A 47 -33.59 -34.93 11.92
CA GLU A 47 -34.11 -33.79 12.69
C GLU A 47 -33.55 -32.42 12.25
N ALA A 48 -32.37 -32.42 11.60
CA ALA A 48 -31.79 -31.20 11.05
C ALA A 48 -32.38 -30.85 9.67
N ILE A 49 -32.91 -31.84 8.94
CA ILE A 49 -33.47 -31.71 7.60
C ILE A 49 -34.96 -31.30 7.73
N GLY A 50 -35.29 -30.07 7.33
CA GLY A 50 -36.66 -29.53 7.45
C GLY A 50 -36.97 -28.80 8.77
N SER A 51 -36.00 -28.68 9.67
CA SER A 51 -36.11 -27.80 10.83
C SER A 51 -35.88 -26.35 10.40
N ASP A 52 -36.97 -25.66 10.04
CA ASP A 52 -37.02 -24.20 9.84
C ASP A 52 -36.99 -23.43 11.18
N ARG A 53 -36.59 -24.11 12.27
CA ARG A 53 -36.44 -23.47 13.56
C ARG A 53 -35.12 -22.69 13.53
N PRO A 54 -35.15 -21.35 13.66
CA PRO A 54 -33.93 -20.61 13.95
C PRO A 54 -33.40 -21.19 15.26
N VAL A 55 -32.27 -21.90 15.19
CA VAL A 55 -31.64 -22.47 16.37
C VAL A 55 -31.35 -21.30 17.29
N LYS A 56 -32.10 -21.19 18.40
CA LYS A 56 -31.76 -20.33 19.54
C LYS A 56 -30.29 -20.57 19.81
N ARG A 57 -29.46 -19.52 19.68
CA ARG A 57 -28.06 -19.58 20.12
C ARG A 57 -28.11 -20.16 21.54
N PRO A 58 -27.43 -21.28 21.82
CA PRO A 58 -27.11 -21.61 23.20
C PRO A 58 -26.44 -20.37 23.79
N ASP A 59 -26.75 -20.00 25.02
CA ASP A 59 -26.09 -18.90 25.75
C ASP A 59 -24.59 -19.16 25.78
N GLU A 60 -23.91 -18.72 24.72
CA GLU A 60 -22.49 -18.59 24.62
C GLU A 60 -22.17 -17.43 25.56
N ARG A 61 -21.58 -17.76 26.71
CA ARG A 61 -20.69 -16.85 27.45
C ARG A 61 -19.94 -16.03 26.40
N PRO A 62 -19.87 -14.68 26.51
CA PRO A 62 -19.29 -13.86 25.46
C PRO A 62 -17.81 -14.23 25.31
N MET A 63 -17.55 -15.15 24.38
CA MET A 63 -16.25 -15.36 23.80
C MET A 63 -16.12 -14.19 22.85
N SER A 64 -15.36 -13.19 23.29
CA SER A 64 -15.12 -11.95 22.57
C SER A 64 -14.97 -12.24 21.07
N ALA A 65 -15.99 -11.87 20.30
CA ALA A 65 -15.79 -11.69 18.87
C ALA A 65 -14.62 -10.70 18.72
N PRO A 66 -13.66 -10.93 17.81
CA PRO A 66 -12.71 -9.88 17.49
C PRO A 66 -13.55 -8.69 17.04
N ASP A 67 -13.38 -7.60 17.79
CA ASP A 67 -14.22 -6.42 17.76
C ASP A 67 -13.98 -5.66 16.45
N ASP A 68 -14.69 -6.06 15.40
CA ASP A 68 -14.75 -5.36 14.11
C ASP A 68 -15.46 -3.99 14.23
N ARG A 69 -15.78 -3.54 15.45
CA ARG A 69 -16.27 -2.18 15.75
C ARG A 69 -15.20 -1.28 16.36
N THR A 70 -13.96 -1.75 16.52
CA THR A 70 -12.88 -0.95 17.12
C THR A 70 -12.40 0.22 16.28
N VAL A 71 -12.65 0.24 14.97
CA VAL A 71 -12.15 1.30 14.07
C VAL A 71 -12.89 2.64 14.26
N ASP A 72 -14.01 2.66 14.99
CA ASP A 72 -14.83 3.86 15.20
C ASP A 72 -14.89 4.30 16.67
N ARG A 73 -13.80 4.11 17.41
CA ARG A 73 -13.67 4.75 18.73
C ARG A 73 -13.23 6.21 18.51
N PRO A 74 -13.90 7.21 19.12
CA PRO A 74 -13.54 8.62 18.96
C PRO A 74 -12.07 8.93 19.25
N ASP A 75 -11.42 8.17 20.14
CA ASP A 75 -9.99 8.30 20.44
C ASP A 75 -9.11 7.92 19.25
N ASP A 76 -9.45 6.87 18.49
CA ASP A 76 -8.69 6.45 17.32
C ASP A 76 -8.86 7.44 16.16
N ARG A 77 -10.07 7.98 15.97
CA ARG A 77 -10.32 9.06 15.00
C ARG A 77 -9.57 10.34 15.35
N ALA A 78 -9.53 10.71 16.63
CA ALA A 78 -8.77 11.87 17.10
C ALA A 78 -7.26 11.68 16.90
N ALA A 79 -6.73 10.50 17.23
CA ALA A 79 -5.33 10.15 17.04
C ALA A 79 -4.94 10.17 15.55
N LEU A 80 -5.77 9.59 14.67
CA LEU A 80 -5.56 9.62 13.23
C LEU A 80 -5.59 11.04 12.67
N THR A 81 -6.53 11.88 13.13
CA THR A 81 -6.62 13.29 12.72
C THR A 81 -5.37 14.06 13.14
N ALA A 82 -4.91 13.89 14.38
CA ALA A 82 -3.68 14.52 14.87
C ALA A 82 -2.44 14.05 14.08
N HIS A 83 -2.39 12.77 13.71
CA HIS A 83 -1.31 12.23 12.88
C HIS A 83 -1.34 12.81 11.46
N ILE A 84 -2.53 12.93 10.85
CA ILE A 84 -2.69 13.57 9.53
C ILE A 84 -2.22 15.02 9.57
N GLU A 85 -2.57 15.78 10.60
CA GLU A 85 -2.12 17.18 10.73
C GLU A 85 -0.59 17.27 10.92
N THR A 86 -0.02 16.35 11.70
CA THR A 86 1.45 16.24 11.82
C THR A 86 2.11 15.95 10.48
N LEU A 87 1.58 14.99 9.72
CA LEU A 87 2.11 14.63 8.40
C LEU A 87 1.97 15.79 7.40
N LYS A 88 0.86 16.52 7.40
CA LYS A 88 0.68 17.71 6.56
C LYS A 88 1.71 18.79 6.90
N ALA A 89 1.95 19.03 8.18
CA ALA A 89 2.96 19.99 8.63
C ALA A 89 4.37 19.59 8.18
N GLU A 90 4.69 18.29 8.27
CA GLU A 90 5.99 17.78 7.81
C GLU A 90 6.14 17.87 6.28
N VAL A 91 5.09 17.54 5.52
CA VAL A 91 5.08 17.74 4.06
C VAL A 91 5.32 19.20 3.70
N ALA A 92 4.62 20.14 4.36
CA ALA A 92 4.80 21.57 4.11
C ALA A 92 6.23 22.03 4.45
N ARG A 93 6.83 21.51 5.53
CA ARG A 93 8.22 21.77 5.91
C ARG A 93 9.19 21.24 4.85
N LEU A 94 9.01 20.00 4.40
CA LEU A 94 9.87 19.38 3.39
C LEU A 94 9.77 20.09 2.04
N ASP A 95 8.57 20.54 1.65
CA ASP A 95 8.37 21.32 0.44
C ASP A 95 9.09 22.67 0.51
N ALA A 96 9.06 23.34 1.66
CA ALA A 96 9.80 24.58 1.88
C ALA A 96 11.32 24.36 1.76
N LEU A 97 11.87 23.34 2.43
CA LEU A 97 13.29 22.99 2.33
C LEU A 97 13.70 22.61 0.89
N ALA A 98 12.85 21.87 0.19
CA ALA A 98 13.09 21.53 -1.21
C ALA A 98 13.06 22.76 -2.12
N ALA A 99 12.21 23.74 -1.85
CA ALA A 99 12.18 25.00 -2.58
C ALA A 99 13.46 25.82 -2.33
N GLU A 100 13.91 25.91 -1.08
CA GLU A 100 15.17 26.57 -0.69
C GLU A 100 16.37 25.92 -1.39
N HIS A 101 16.55 24.61 -1.28
CA HIS A 101 17.66 23.91 -1.94
C HIS A 101 17.65 24.07 -3.47
N ARG A 102 16.46 24.11 -4.09
CA ARG A 102 16.35 24.40 -5.53
C ARG A 102 16.76 25.83 -5.85
N ALA A 103 16.46 26.80 -4.99
CA ALA A 103 16.89 28.19 -5.16
C ALA A 103 18.40 28.32 -5.04
N ASP A 104 19.00 27.69 -4.03
CA ASP A 104 20.45 27.67 -3.82
C ASP A 104 21.18 27.05 -5.02
N LEU A 105 20.71 25.89 -5.48
CA LEU A 105 21.31 25.24 -6.65
C LEU A 105 21.22 26.11 -7.91
N ARG A 106 20.11 26.83 -8.12
CA ARG A 106 19.98 27.77 -9.25
C ARG A 106 20.97 28.92 -9.11
N GLN A 107 21.14 29.45 -7.90
CA GLN A 107 22.09 30.53 -7.65
C GLN A 107 23.53 30.06 -7.90
N GLU A 108 23.91 28.90 -7.39
CA GLU A 108 25.25 28.34 -7.60
C GLU A 108 25.53 28.01 -9.08
N ARG A 109 24.54 27.47 -9.80
CA ARG A 109 24.65 27.30 -11.26
C ARG A 109 24.85 28.63 -11.98
N SER A 110 24.06 29.65 -11.64
CA SER A 110 24.22 30.99 -12.21
C SER A 110 25.60 31.58 -11.91
N ARG A 111 26.14 31.38 -10.71
CA ARG A 111 27.49 31.84 -10.35
C ARG A 111 28.56 31.10 -11.15
N ALA A 112 28.42 29.78 -11.28
CA ALA A 112 29.32 28.95 -12.07
C ALA A 112 29.30 29.35 -13.56
N ASP A 113 28.12 29.57 -14.14
CA ASP A 113 27.96 30.01 -15.52
C ASP A 113 28.60 31.37 -15.76
N GLN A 114 28.42 32.32 -14.83
CA GLN A 114 29.09 33.62 -14.88
C GLN A 114 30.61 33.49 -14.79
N ALA A 115 31.12 32.66 -13.87
CA ALA A 115 32.55 32.42 -13.74
C ALA A 115 33.14 31.78 -15.01
N MET A 116 32.46 30.79 -15.59
CA MET A 116 32.87 30.18 -16.86
C MET A 116 32.87 31.18 -18.01
N ALA A 117 31.85 32.06 -18.08
CA ALA A 117 31.79 33.10 -19.10
C ALA A 117 32.95 34.11 -18.96
N GLU A 118 33.30 34.51 -17.74
CA GLU A 118 34.46 35.39 -17.50
C GLU A 118 35.79 34.69 -17.83
N LEU A 119 35.95 33.41 -17.47
CA LEU A 119 37.12 32.63 -17.85
C LEU A 119 37.26 32.49 -19.36
N ALA A 120 36.14 32.26 -20.08
CA ALA A 120 36.14 32.19 -21.54
C ALA A 120 36.59 33.52 -22.18
N LYS A 121 36.09 34.67 -21.68
CA LYS A 121 36.52 35.99 -22.12
C LYS A 121 38.01 36.22 -21.86
N MET A 122 38.52 35.79 -20.70
CA MET A 122 39.94 35.90 -20.37
C MET A 122 40.80 35.05 -21.30
N ALA A 123 40.40 33.81 -21.56
CA ALA A 123 41.09 32.92 -22.50
C ALA A 123 41.14 33.52 -23.92
N GLU A 124 40.03 34.09 -24.39
CA GLU A 124 39.98 34.77 -25.70
C GLU A 124 40.95 35.97 -25.76
N ARG A 125 40.99 36.80 -24.71
CA ARG A 125 41.94 37.92 -24.61
C ARG A 125 43.40 37.44 -24.63
N LEU A 126 43.72 36.36 -23.93
CA LEU A 126 45.06 35.77 -23.94
C LEU A 126 45.46 35.30 -25.34
N LEU A 127 44.58 34.57 -26.03
CA LEU A 127 44.81 34.13 -27.40
C LEU A 127 45.00 35.31 -28.37
N GLU A 128 44.23 36.38 -28.20
CA GLU A 128 44.40 37.59 -29.01
C GLU A 128 45.77 38.25 -28.77
N LEU A 129 46.23 38.32 -27.52
CA LEU A 129 47.57 38.82 -27.18
C LEU A 129 48.67 37.95 -27.78
N GLU A 130 48.52 36.62 -27.73
CA GLU A 130 49.46 35.68 -28.35
C GLU A 130 49.52 35.87 -29.87
N ARG A 131 48.36 36.00 -30.54
CA ARG A 131 48.28 36.28 -31.98
C ARG A 131 48.98 37.58 -32.34
N ARG A 132 48.82 38.63 -31.52
CA ARG A 132 49.51 39.92 -31.72
C ARG A 132 51.02 39.80 -31.56
N ARG A 133 51.50 39.02 -30.58
CA ARG A 133 52.94 38.74 -30.39
C ARG A 133 53.52 37.92 -31.55
N ALA A 134 52.76 36.97 -32.07
CA ALA A 134 53.15 36.13 -33.21
C ALA A 134 53.15 36.88 -34.56
N ARG A 135 52.65 38.13 -34.63
CA ARG A 135 52.66 38.91 -35.87
C ARG A 135 54.09 39.22 -36.32
N PRO A 136 54.50 38.80 -37.53
CA PRO A 136 55.81 39.13 -38.07
C PRO A 136 56.02 40.64 -38.17
N TRP A 137 57.26 41.09 -37.93
CA TRP A 137 57.63 42.51 -37.91
C TRP A 137 57.27 43.26 -39.20
N TRP A 138 57.32 42.59 -40.38
CA TRP A 138 56.98 43.20 -41.66
C TRP A 138 55.48 43.50 -41.83
N ARG A 139 54.57 42.77 -41.18
CA ARG A 139 53.13 43.11 -41.15
C ARG A 139 52.83 44.37 -40.34
N ARG A 140 53.79 44.86 -39.55
CA ARG A 140 53.67 46.11 -38.79
C ARG A 140 54.16 47.33 -39.57
N LEU A 141 54.83 47.14 -40.71
CA LEU A 141 55.34 48.20 -41.59
C LEU A 141 54.47 48.44 -42.84
N ALA A 142 53.51 47.56 -43.12
CA ALA A 142 52.67 47.59 -44.32
C ALA A 142 51.22 48.08 -44.07
N GLY A 143 50.96 48.68 -42.91
CA GLY A 143 49.71 49.39 -42.60
C GLY A 143 50.04 50.83 -42.24
#